data_AF-K1V0S8-F1
#
_entry.id   AF-K1V0S8-F1
#
_cell.length_a   1.000
_cell.length_b   1.000
_cell.length_c   1.000
_cell.angle_alpha   90.00
_cell.angle_beta   90.00
_cell.angle_gamma   90.00
#
_symmetry.space_group_name_H-M   'P 1'
#
loop_
_entity.id
_entity.type
_entity.pdbx_description
1 polymer ?
#
loop_
_entity_poly.entity_id
_entity_poly.type
_entity_poly.pdbx_seq_one_letter_code
_entity_poly.pdbx_strand_id
1 'polypeptide(L)'
;MAASPEAVLHLAALHTLAQAGFASTSRAASVTLTGVLQQYLSVVAATCTERAALAGRSKVAAVDVVHALEDMGVGGVSELQEWTADLDKEVSFSGGKLEELSSKARVLTIADHQVTFATG
;
A
#
# COMPACT_ATOMS: atom_id res chain seq x y z
N MET A 1 -11.14 -23.24 -7.96
CA MET A 1 -10.72 -22.95 -6.57
C MET A 1 -9.88 -21.69 -6.61
N ALA A 2 -10.22 -20.66 -5.82
CA ALA A 2 -9.34 -19.52 -5.64
C ALA A 2 -8.09 -19.97 -4.86
N ALA A 3 -6.92 -19.41 -5.19
CA ALA A 3 -5.69 -19.67 -4.44
C ALA A 3 -5.85 -19.20 -2.98
N SER A 4 -5.19 -19.88 -2.04
CA SER A 4 -5.17 -19.40 -0.64
C SER A 4 -4.43 -18.05 -0.57
N PRO A 5 -4.80 -17.15 0.37
CA PRO A 5 -4.09 -15.90 0.57
C PRO A 5 -2.58 -16.09 0.79
N GLU A 6 -2.20 -17.14 1.52
CA GLU A 6 -0.80 -17.52 1.73
C GLU A 6 -0.10 -17.89 0.42
N ALA A 7 -0.75 -18.66 -0.46
CA ALA A 7 -0.18 -19.01 -1.76
C ALA A 7 0.02 -17.78 -2.66
N VAL A 8 -0.89 -16.79 -2.59
CA VAL A 8 -0.76 -15.52 -3.31
C VAL A 8 0.43 -14.72 -2.80
N LEU A 9 0.58 -14.60 -1.47
CA LEU A 9 1.72 -13.90 -0.86
C LEU A 9 3.04 -14.62 -1.15
N HIS A 10 3.04 -15.95 -1.16
CA HIS A 10 4.22 -16.72 -1.49
C HIS A 10 4.66 -16.52 -2.95
N LEU A 11 3.71 -16.47 -3.87
CA LEU A 11 3.98 -16.13 -5.27
C LEU A 11 4.54 -14.72 -5.42
N ALA A 12 3.97 -13.73 -4.72
CA ALA A 12 4.48 -12.35 -4.72
C ALA A 12 5.92 -12.30 -4.19
N ALA A 13 6.22 -12.98 -3.09
CA ALA A 13 7.57 -13.07 -2.53
C ALA A 13 8.58 -13.65 -3.54
N LEU A 14 8.19 -14.70 -4.27
CA LEU A 14 9.04 -15.31 -5.31
C LEU A 14 9.32 -14.32 -6.44
N HIS A 15 8.31 -13.60 -6.94
CA HIS A 15 8.50 -12.59 -7.99
C HIS A 15 9.36 -11.41 -7.52
N THR A 16 9.14 -10.91 -6.30
CA THR A 16 9.97 -9.84 -5.72
C THR A 16 11.43 -10.27 -5.61
N LEU A 17 11.69 -11.51 -5.16
CA LEU A 17 13.06 -12.03 -5.08
C LEU A 17 13.68 -12.25 -6.47
N ALA A 18 12.92 -12.72 -7.45
CA ALA A 18 13.38 -12.86 -8.83
C ALA A 18 13.76 -11.50 -9.43
N GLN A 19 12.91 -10.47 -9.26
CA GLN A 19 13.17 -9.10 -9.73
C GLN A 19 14.38 -8.47 -9.03
N ALA A 20 14.63 -8.80 -7.77
CA ALA A 20 15.82 -8.37 -7.04
C ALA A 20 17.11 -9.09 -7.47
N GLY A 21 17.04 -10.03 -8.43
CA GLY A 21 18.21 -10.70 -9.00
C GLY A 21 18.64 -11.99 -8.27
N PHE A 22 17.80 -12.55 -7.39
CA PHE A 22 18.10 -13.82 -6.72
C PHE A 22 17.91 -14.99 -7.69
N ALA A 23 18.99 -15.44 -8.34
CA ALA A 23 19.01 -16.53 -9.32
C ALA A 23 18.64 -17.93 -8.73
N SER A 24 18.87 -18.13 -7.43
CA SER A 24 18.44 -19.33 -6.71
C SER A 24 17.89 -18.90 -5.36
N THR A 25 16.57 -18.86 -5.25
CA THR A 25 15.90 -18.40 -4.04
C THR A 25 15.83 -19.55 -3.04
N SER A 26 16.57 -19.46 -1.94
CA SER A 26 16.47 -20.42 -0.85
C SER A 26 15.01 -20.48 -0.35
N ARG A 27 14.48 -21.70 -0.14
CA ARG A 27 13.14 -21.90 0.44
C ARG A 27 12.95 -21.12 1.74
N ALA A 28 14.01 -20.96 2.54
CA ALA A 28 13.96 -20.16 3.76
C ALA A 28 13.67 -18.69 3.46
N ALA A 29 14.32 -18.10 2.43
CA ALA A 29 14.14 -16.71 2.07
C ALA A 29 12.73 -16.41 1.55
N SER A 30 12.18 -17.28 0.68
CA SER A 30 10.82 -17.08 0.17
C SER A 30 9.77 -17.24 1.26
N VAL A 31 9.92 -18.20 2.19
CA VAL A 31 9.02 -18.37 3.33
C VAL A 31 9.12 -17.18 4.30
N THR A 32 10.34 -16.74 4.63
CA THR A 32 10.53 -15.58 5.51
C THR A 32 9.92 -14.31 4.90
N LEU A 33 10.18 -14.04 3.61
CA LEU A 33 9.59 -12.87 2.95
C LEU A 33 8.06 -12.97 2.90
N THR A 34 7.50 -14.16 2.69
CA THR A 34 6.03 -14.37 2.76
C THR A 34 5.48 -13.98 4.13
N GLY A 35 6.14 -14.41 5.21
CA GLY A 35 5.73 -14.07 6.58
C GLY A 35 5.86 -12.57 6.88
N VAL A 36 6.93 -11.93 6.41
CA VAL A 36 7.12 -10.48 6.52
C VAL A 36 6.04 -9.72 5.77
N LEU A 37 5.71 -10.12 4.54
CA LEU A 37 4.62 -9.50 3.75
C LEU A 37 3.27 -9.62 4.46
N GLN A 38 2.97 -10.79 5.03
CA GLN A 38 1.74 -11.00 5.79
C GLN A 38 1.66 -10.10 7.02
N GLN A 39 2.73 -10.01 7.80
CA GLN A 39 2.79 -9.17 8.98
C GLN A 39 2.69 -7.69 8.60
N TYR A 40 3.40 -7.27 7.55
CA TYR A 40 3.36 -5.90 7.06
C TYR A 40 1.95 -5.49 6.64
N LEU A 41 1.26 -6.30 5.83
CA LEU A 41 -0.12 -6.02 5.42
C LEU A 41 -1.09 -5.96 6.62
N SER A 42 -0.85 -6.76 7.65
CA SER A 42 -1.66 -6.73 8.88
C SER A 42 -1.46 -5.42 9.64
N VAL A 43 -0.22 -4.93 9.74
CA VAL A 43 0.10 -3.63 10.34
C VAL A 43 -0.53 -2.50 9.54
N VAL A 44 -0.36 -2.49 8.21
CA VAL A 44 -0.96 -1.49 7.32
C VAL A 44 -2.48 -1.43 7.52
N ALA A 45 -3.15 -2.59 7.52
CA ALA A 45 -4.59 -2.66 7.69
C ALA A 45 -5.03 -2.14 9.07
N ALA A 46 -4.33 -2.52 10.15
CA ALA A 46 -4.63 -2.04 11.49
C ALA A 46 -4.52 -0.51 11.58
N THR A 47 -3.42 0.06 11.08
CA THR A 47 -3.20 1.50 11.04
C THR A 47 -4.28 2.23 10.23
N CYS A 48 -4.69 1.66 9.09
CA CYS A 48 -5.79 2.22 8.29
C CYS A 48 -7.12 2.23 9.05
N THR A 49 -7.44 1.15 9.77
CA THR A 49 -8.67 1.07 10.57
C THR A 49 -8.66 2.02 11.75
N GLU A 50 -7.53 2.18 12.42
CA GLU A 50 -7.35 3.14 13.51
C GLU A 50 -7.54 4.57 13.02
N ARG A 51 -6.93 4.93 11.88
CA ARG A 51 -7.07 6.24 11.25
C ARG A 51 -8.52 6.54 10.84
N ALA A 52 -9.22 5.57 10.25
CA ALA A 52 -10.64 5.71 9.94
C ALA A 52 -11.46 5.99 11.22
N ALA A 53 -11.19 5.25 12.29
CA ALA A 53 -11.87 5.41 13.57
C ALA A 53 -11.61 6.79 14.22
N LEU A 54 -10.37 7.28 14.19
CA LEU A 54 -10.00 8.62 14.67
C LEU A 54 -10.70 9.74 13.89
N ALA A 55 -10.95 9.52 12.60
CA ALA A 55 -11.74 10.43 11.75
C ALA A 55 -13.26 10.26 11.91
N GLY A 56 -13.74 9.45 12.88
CA GLY A 56 -15.16 9.17 13.10
C GLY A 56 -15.82 8.33 12.00
N ARG A 57 -15.03 7.70 11.13
CA ARG A 57 -15.52 6.87 10.02
C ARG A 57 -15.47 5.40 10.37
N SER A 58 -16.50 4.65 9.98
CA SER A 58 -16.56 3.19 10.13
C SER A 58 -15.93 2.42 8.95
N LYS A 59 -15.60 3.13 7.86
CA LYS A 59 -15.00 2.56 6.66
C LYS A 59 -13.68 3.25 6.33
N VAL A 60 -12.69 2.43 6.00
CA VAL A 60 -11.39 2.87 5.50
C VAL A 60 -11.56 3.54 4.15
N ALA A 61 -10.98 4.73 4.01
CA ALA A 61 -10.90 5.48 2.77
C ALA A 61 -9.46 5.44 2.22
N ALA A 62 -9.31 5.79 0.94
CA ALA A 62 -8.01 5.86 0.26
C ALA A 62 -6.97 6.69 1.03
N VAL A 63 -7.39 7.80 1.62
CA VAL A 63 -6.54 8.70 2.40
C VAL A 63 -5.94 8.05 3.65
N ASP A 64 -6.65 7.08 4.26
CA ASP A 64 -6.13 6.35 5.42
C ASP A 64 -4.94 5.48 5.02
N VAL A 65 -5.00 4.89 3.82
CA VAL A 65 -3.93 4.06 3.25
C VAL A 65 -2.72 4.93 2.92
N VAL A 66 -2.94 6.09 2.28
CA VAL A 66 -1.86 7.03 1.93
C VAL A 66 -1.13 7.48 3.19
N HIS A 67 -1.84 7.99 4.18
CA HIS A 67 -1.20 8.46 5.41
C HIS A 67 -0.60 7.32 6.24
N ALA A 68 -1.19 6.13 6.25
CA ALA A 68 -0.59 4.98 6.92
C ALA A 68 0.76 4.62 6.31
N LEU A 69 0.87 4.63 4.97
CA LEU A 69 2.14 4.36 4.28
C LEU A 69 3.19 5.44 4.55
N GLU A 70 2.78 6.71 4.60
CA GLU A 70 3.66 7.84 4.98
C GLU A 70 4.20 7.69 6.41
N ASP A 71 3.37 7.32 7.38
CA ASP A 71 3.81 7.08 8.77
C ASP A 71 4.83 5.94 8.88
N MET A 72 4.69 4.92 8.02
CA MET A 72 5.59 3.77 7.98
C MET A 72 6.91 4.07 7.26
N GLY A 73 7.14 5.31 6.85
CA GLY A 73 8.38 5.76 6.24
C GLY A 73 8.51 5.46 4.75
N VAL A 74 7.42 5.08 4.08
CA VAL A 74 7.36 5.12 2.61
C VAL A 74 7.26 6.60 2.22
N GLY A 75 8.01 7.06 1.22
CA GLY A 75 8.06 8.44 0.73
C GLY A 75 6.76 8.96 0.09
N GLY A 76 5.62 8.41 0.53
CA GLY A 76 4.28 8.74 0.08
C GLY A 76 3.90 8.07 -1.24
N VAL A 77 2.77 8.51 -1.78
CA VAL A 77 2.23 8.04 -3.06
C VAL A 77 3.16 8.38 -4.23
N SER A 78 3.97 9.42 -4.12
CA SER A 78 4.93 9.82 -5.15
C SER A 78 6.00 8.77 -5.40
N GLU A 79 6.62 8.23 -4.34
CA GLU A 79 7.63 7.18 -4.49
C GLU A 79 7.02 5.90 -5.08
N LEU A 80 5.80 5.55 -4.64
CA LEU A 80 5.07 4.42 -5.22
C LEU A 80 4.76 4.63 -6.70
N GLN A 81 4.37 5.84 -7.09
CA GLN A 81 4.09 6.20 -8.47
C GLN A 81 5.35 6.09 -9.33
N GLU A 82 6.49 6.61 -8.85
CA GLU A 82 7.80 6.49 -9.51
C GLU A 82 8.22 5.02 -9.65
N TRP A 83 8.10 4.24 -8.58
CA TRP A 83 8.40 2.81 -8.61
C TRP A 83 7.51 2.05 -9.61
N THR A 84 6.20 2.34 -9.65
CA THR A 84 5.32 1.72 -10.65
C THR A 84 5.64 2.13 -12.08
N ALA A 85 6.09 3.36 -12.31
CA ALA A 85 6.50 3.80 -13.65
C ALA A 85 7.73 3.02 -14.14
N ASP A 86 8.64 2.65 -13.23
CA ASP A 86 9.79 1.80 -13.54
C ASP A 86 9.41 0.32 -13.75
N LEU A 87 8.28 -0.15 -13.20
CA LEU A 87 7.76 -1.51 -13.39
C LEU A 87 7.10 -1.76 -14.76
N ASP A 88 6.90 -0.72 -15.58
CA ASP A 88 6.11 -0.72 -16.82
C ASP A 88 6.68 -1.57 -17.99
N LYS A 89 7.54 -2.54 -17.70
CA LYS A 89 7.92 -3.60 -18.67
C LYS A 89 7.32 -4.97 -18.38
N GLU A 90 6.80 -5.25 -17.18
CA GLU A 90 6.25 -6.59 -16.88
C GLU A 90 5.01 -6.66 -15.97
N VAL A 91 4.58 -5.58 -15.29
CA VAL A 91 3.44 -5.67 -14.36
C VAL A 91 2.36 -4.63 -14.69
N SER A 92 1.49 -4.98 -15.64
CA SER A 92 0.25 -4.24 -15.89
C SER A 92 -0.74 -4.53 -14.76
N PHE A 93 -0.90 -3.60 -13.81
CA PHE A 93 -2.09 -3.59 -12.97
C PHE A 93 -3.27 -3.12 -13.84
N SER A 94 -4.10 -4.06 -14.27
CA SER A 94 -5.36 -3.77 -14.99
C SER A 94 -6.38 -3.14 -14.03
N GLY A 95 -6.13 -1.91 -13.63
CA GLY A 95 -6.93 -1.17 -12.66
C GLY A 95 -6.48 0.27 -12.64
N GLY A 96 -6.95 1.06 -13.60
CA GLY A 96 -6.70 2.50 -13.64
C GLY A 96 -7.23 3.16 -12.37
N LYS A 97 -6.35 3.39 -11.38
CA LYS A 97 -6.74 4.08 -10.15
C LYS A 97 -5.61 4.68 -9.32
N LEU A 98 -4.37 4.78 -9.80
CA LEU A 98 -3.33 5.51 -9.05
C LEU A 98 -3.53 7.04 -9.14
N GLU A 99 -3.82 7.56 -10.33
CA GLU A 99 -4.17 8.98 -10.56
C GLU A 99 -5.44 9.41 -9.80
N GLU A 100 -6.44 8.52 -9.71
CA GLU A 100 -7.68 8.79 -8.97
C GLU A 100 -7.44 8.80 -7.44
N LEU A 101 -6.53 7.95 -6.94
CA LEU A 101 -6.14 7.93 -5.52
C LEU A 101 -5.33 9.19 -5.16
N SER A 102 -4.39 9.59 -6.01
CA SER A 102 -3.63 10.85 -5.85
C SER A 102 -4.56 12.07 -5.89
N SER A 103 -5.50 12.11 -6.84
CA SER A 103 -6.50 13.18 -6.94
C SER A 103 -7.41 13.23 -5.72
N LYS A 104 -7.87 12.08 -5.22
CA LYS A 104 -8.72 11.99 -4.02
C LYS A 104 -7.97 12.35 -2.74
N ALA A 105 -6.71 11.96 -2.62
CA ALA A 105 -5.86 12.34 -1.49
C ALA A 105 -5.70 13.87 -1.42
N ARG A 106 -5.37 14.53 -2.54
CA ARG A 106 -5.25 16.00 -2.60
C ARG A 106 -6.53 16.73 -2.21
N VAL A 107 -7.70 16.26 -2.68
CA VAL A 107 -8.99 16.89 -2.35
C VAL A 107 -9.34 16.76 -0.87
N LEU A 108 -9.00 15.64 -0.23
CA LEU A 108 -9.20 15.45 1.22
C LEU A 108 -8.23 16.28 2.07
N THR A 109 -6.97 16.45 1.65
CA THR A 109 -6.01 17.35 2.33
C THR A 109 -6.47 18.82 2.28
N ILE A 110 -7.06 19.26 1.16
CA ILE A 110 -7.62 20.62 1.04
C ILE A 110 -8.86 20.80 1.93
N ALA A 111 -9.69 19.76 2.07
CA ALA A 111 -10.87 19.81 2.94
C ALA A 111 -10.49 19.90 4.43
N ASP A 112 -9.40 19.26 4.86
CA ASP A 112 -8.91 19.33 6.24
C ASP A 112 -8.34 20.72 6.58
N HIS A 113 -7.66 21.36 5.63
CA HIS A 113 -7.08 22.70 5.82
C HIS A 113 -8.11 23.85 5.82
N GLN A 114 -9.35 23.60 5.36
CA GLN A 114 -10.43 24.59 5.38
C GLN A 114 -11.27 24.53 6.66
N VAL A 115 -11.06 23.54 7.56
CA VAL A 115 -11.83 23.42 8.82
C VAL A 115 -11.19 24.22 9.97
N THR A 116 -9.96 24.71 9.83
CA THR A 116 -9.26 25.46 10.92
C THR A 116 -9.49 26.98 10.90
N PHE A 117 -10.19 27.55 9.91
CA PHE A 117 -10.48 28.99 9.83
C PHE A 117 -11.98 29.32 9.92
N ALA A 118 -12.70 28.66 10.82
CA ALA A 118 -14.09 29.04 11.11
C ALA A 118 -14.49 28.69 12.56
N THR A 119 -13.73 29.18 13.54
CA THR A 119 -14.25 29.39 14.89
C THR A 119 -13.79 30.77 15.33
N GLY A 120 -14.74 31.71 15.37
CA GLY A 120 -14.56 33.02 15.99
C GLY A 120 -14.45 32.93 17.51
#